data_AF-A0AAU6C7L8-F1
#
_entry.id   AF-A0AAU6C7L8-F1
#
_cell.length_a   1.000
_cell.length_b   1.000
_cell.length_c   1.000
_cell.angle_alpha   90.00
_cell.angle_beta   90.00
_cell.angle_gamma   90.00
#
_symmetry.space_group_name_H-M   'P 1'
#
loop_
_entity.id
_entity.type
_entity.pdbx_description
1 polymer ?
#
loop_
_entity_poly.entity_id
_entity_poly.type
_entity_poly.pdbx_seq_one_letter_code
_entity_poly.pdbx_strand_id
1 'polypeptide(L)'
;MRKKTVVLAQSVAAAGGVLAVVLSVVPGGSAQAGSGRIIDLAVGNDGVVHTDVGDPGLSVGDEFIYADKLFRDGRQIGQDGSSCQVTRLVGEEITTNCVLSVQLPDGQITAQSLWVKGTTSVRMAVTGGSGAYRGASGELTCNDIQTPHETYRIVLDR
;
A
#
# COMPACT_ATOMS: atom_id res chain seq x y z
N MET A 1 70.75 2.53 2.18
CA MET A 1 70.81 3.28 0.90
C MET A 1 69.77 4.38 0.95
N ARG A 2 70.21 5.65 0.98
CA ARG A 2 69.35 6.85 0.89
C ARG A 2 69.04 7.13 -0.59
N LYS A 3 67.84 7.64 -0.88
CA LYS A 3 67.53 8.80 -1.75
C LYS A 3 66.06 8.73 -2.22
N LYS A 4 65.28 9.79 -2.39
CA LYS A 4 65.30 11.21 -2.01
C LYS A 4 63.89 11.71 -2.41
N THR A 5 63.19 12.40 -1.52
CA THR A 5 61.96 13.15 -1.78
C THR A 5 62.26 14.32 -2.73
N VAL A 6 61.35 14.60 -3.67
CA VAL A 6 61.34 15.85 -4.44
C VAL A 6 59.98 16.49 -4.26
N VAL A 7 59.96 17.58 -3.49
CA VAL A 7 58.86 18.54 -3.40
C VAL A 7 59.17 19.63 -4.42
N LEU A 8 58.23 19.93 -5.32
CA LEU A 8 58.26 21.16 -6.10
C LEU A 8 57.17 22.09 -5.58
N ALA A 9 57.60 23.23 -5.02
CA ALA A 9 56.77 24.38 -4.75
C ALA A 9 57.07 25.46 -5.79
N GLN A 10 56.03 26.06 -6.37
CA GLN A 10 56.10 27.39 -6.99
C GLN A 10 54.80 28.15 -6.74
N SER A 11 54.94 29.46 -6.79
CA SER A 11 54.32 30.45 -5.92
C SER A 11 53.20 31.25 -6.60
N VAL A 12 52.46 31.96 -5.75
CA VAL A 12 51.20 32.70 -5.93
C VAL A 12 51.27 33.88 -6.91
N ALA A 13 50.18 34.09 -7.66
CA ALA A 13 49.72 35.41 -8.10
C ALA A 13 48.20 35.51 -7.93
N ALA A 14 47.74 36.60 -7.33
CA ALA A 14 46.39 36.82 -6.82
C ALA A 14 45.47 37.57 -7.79
N ALA A 15 44.16 37.47 -7.46
CA ALA A 15 43.05 38.38 -7.78
C ALA A 15 42.19 38.08 -9.03
N GLY A 16 40.91 37.81 -8.77
CA GLY A 16 39.82 37.77 -9.77
C GLY A 16 38.85 36.63 -9.48
N GLY A 17 37.73 36.92 -8.82
CA GLY A 17 36.82 35.94 -8.20
C GLY A 17 36.38 34.77 -9.08
N VAL A 18 36.55 33.56 -8.54
CA VAL A 18 35.91 32.35 -9.05
C VAL A 18 34.71 32.07 -8.15
N LEU A 19 33.51 32.19 -8.71
CA LEU A 19 32.28 31.71 -8.10
C LEU A 19 32.41 30.17 -8.02
N ALA A 20 32.84 29.64 -6.87
CA ALA A 20 32.90 28.21 -6.65
C ALA A 20 31.46 27.69 -6.50
N VAL A 21 30.91 27.15 -7.59
CA VAL A 21 29.66 26.39 -7.54
C VAL A 21 29.96 25.09 -6.79
N VAL A 22 29.55 25.04 -5.53
CA VAL A 22 29.63 23.83 -4.72
C VAL A 22 28.50 22.91 -5.18
N LEU A 23 28.80 21.94 -6.05
CA LEU A 23 27.86 20.86 -6.37
C LEU A 23 27.75 19.96 -5.14
N SER A 24 26.73 20.21 -4.31
CA SER A 24 26.31 19.29 -3.25
C SER A 24 25.82 18.01 -3.91
N VAL A 25 26.67 16.99 -4.01
CA VAL A 25 26.24 15.64 -4.38
C VAL A 25 25.44 15.10 -3.19
N VAL A 26 24.12 15.30 -3.22
CA VAL A 26 23.21 14.54 -2.36
C VAL A 26 23.34 13.07 -2.75
N PRO A 27 23.73 12.17 -1.83
CA PRO A 27 23.62 10.75 -2.10
C PRO A 27 22.14 10.46 -2.35
N GLY A 28 21.82 10.08 -3.60
CA GLY A 28 20.53 9.49 -3.89
C GLY A 28 20.42 8.25 -3.01
N GLY A 29 19.59 8.32 -1.97
CA GLY A 29 19.26 7.16 -1.18
C GLY A 29 18.63 6.14 -2.12
N SER A 30 19.38 5.11 -2.49
CA SER A 30 18.81 3.93 -3.12
C SER A 30 17.71 3.45 -2.19
N ALA A 31 16.45 3.56 -2.61
CA ALA A 31 15.36 2.87 -1.95
C ALA A 31 15.74 1.39 -1.97
N GLN A 32 16.26 0.93 -0.85
CA GLN A 32 16.58 -0.47 -0.66
C GLN A 32 15.23 -1.16 -0.74
N ALA A 33 14.96 -1.83 -1.86
CA ALA A 33 13.82 -2.72 -1.98
C ALA A 33 14.02 -3.78 -0.89
N GLY A 34 13.42 -3.53 0.28
CA GLY A 34 13.28 -4.52 1.32
C GLY A 34 12.68 -5.74 0.64
N SER A 35 13.20 -6.92 0.95
CA SER A 35 12.57 -8.17 0.52
C SER A 35 11.20 -8.25 1.19
N GLY A 36 10.20 -7.62 0.57
CA GLY A 36 8.90 -7.41 1.16
C GLY A 36 8.25 -8.73 1.55
N ARG A 37 7.53 -8.74 2.67
CA ARG A 37 6.80 -9.93 3.11
C ARG A 37 5.54 -10.05 2.25
N ILE A 38 5.41 -11.17 1.55
CA ILE A 38 4.23 -11.47 0.73
C ILE A 38 3.30 -12.41 1.50
N ILE A 39 2.02 -12.08 1.52
CA ILE A 39 0.94 -12.86 2.13
C ILE A 39 -0.13 -13.06 1.06
N ASP A 40 -0.22 -14.28 0.56
CA ASP A 40 -1.29 -14.69 -0.35
C ASP A 40 -2.40 -15.40 0.45
N LEU A 41 -3.64 -15.08 0.12
CA LEU A 41 -4.86 -15.58 0.75
C LEU A 41 -5.94 -15.82 -0.31
N ALA A 42 -6.66 -16.94 -0.19
CA ALA A 42 -7.93 -17.13 -0.87
C ALA A 42 -9.05 -16.55 0.01
N VAL A 43 -10.06 -15.98 -0.62
CA VAL A 43 -11.18 -15.31 0.04
C VAL A 43 -12.46 -16.12 -0.20
N GLY A 44 -13.18 -16.41 0.88
CA GLY A 44 -14.53 -16.95 0.81
C GLY A 44 -15.51 -15.91 1.35
N ASN A 45 -16.32 -15.31 0.48
CA ASN A 45 -17.25 -14.28 0.91
C ASN A 45 -18.40 -14.88 1.75
N ASP A 46 -18.70 -14.26 2.90
CA ASP A 46 -19.88 -14.61 3.71
C ASP A 46 -21.11 -13.73 3.39
N GLY A 47 -20.98 -12.80 2.45
CA GLY A 47 -22.06 -11.98 1.93
C GLY A 47 -21.73 -10.48 1.92
N VAL A 48 -22.61 -9.69 1.30
CA VAL A 48 -22.53 -8.23 1.28
C VAL A 48 -23.86 -7.65 1.76
N VAL A 49 -23.78 -6.63 2.61
CA VAL A 49 -24.93 -5.83 3.02
C VAL A 49 -24.82 -4.45 2.40
N HIS A 50 -25.87 -3.98 1.74
CA HIS A 50 -26.02 -2.59 1.29
C HIS A 50 -26.92 -1.86 2.28
N THR A 51 -26.38 -0.80 2.88
CA THR A 51 -27.12 0.15 3.70
C THR A 51 -27.42 1.37 2.84
N ASP A 52 -28.68 1.49 2.43
CA ASP A 52 -29.23 2.67 1.75
C ASP A 52 -29.42 3.79 2.78
N VAL A 53 -28.72 4.91 2.58
CA VAL A 53 -28.81 6.08 3.45
C VAL A 53 -29.03 7.33 2.61
N GLY A 54 -29.97 8.18 3.03
CA GLY A 54 -30.28 9.42 2.32
C GLY A 54 -31.48 9.26 1.38
N ASP A 55 -31.28 9.55 0.10
CA ASP A 55 -32.36 9.48 -0.90
C ASP A 55 -32.65 8.03 -1.27
N PRO A 56 -33.93 7.63 -1.46
CA PRO A 56 -34.25 6.24 -1.77
C PRO A 56 -33.53 5.71 -3.03
N GLY A 57 -32.92 4.54 -2.89
CA GLY A 57 -32.12 3.93 -3.95
C GLY A 57 -30.64 4.31 -3.82
N LEU A 58 -29.82 3.83 -4.76
CA LEU A 58 -28.37 4.03 -4.67
C LEU A 58 -28.01 5.54 -4.69
N SER A 59 -27.42 6.02 -3.60
CA SER A 59 -27.08 7.44 -3.43
C SER A 59 -25.67 7.68 -2.86
N VAL A 60 -25.18 8.92 -2.91
CA VAL A 60 -23.91 9.29 -2.24
C VAL A 60 -24.12 9.29 -0.73
N GLY A 61 -23.30 8.53 -0.02
CA GLY A 61 -23.43 8.29 1.41
C GLY A 61 -23.72 6.81 1.73
N ASP A 62 -24.36 6.09 0.80
CA ASP A 62 -24.63 4.65 0.91
C ASP A 62 -23.39 3.84 1.26
N GLU A 63 -23.59 2.73 1.96
CA GLU A 63 -22.50 1.90 2.45
C GLU A 63 -22.68 0.44 2.06
N PHE A 64 -21.60 -0.17 1.56
CA PHE A 64 -21.50 -1.60 1.35
C PHE A 64 -20.59 -2.19 2.44
N ILE A 65 -21.11 -3.16 3.18
CA ILE A 65 -20.41 -3.83 4.29
C ILE A 65 -20.15 -5.28 3.90
N TYR A 66 -18.90 -5.70 4.06
CA TYR A 66 -18.41 -7.02 3.70
C TYR A 66 -17.80 -7.71 4.92
N ALA A 67 -17.92 -9.02 4.95
CA ALA A 67 -17.23 -9.88 5.91
C ALA A 67 -16.85 -11.18 5.19
N ASP A 68 -15.56 -11.50 5.19
CA ASP A 68 -15.04 -12.63 4.44
C ASP A 68 -14.19 -13.55 5.32
N LYS A 69 -14.16 -14.83 4.95
CA LYS A 69 -13.24 -15.82 5.53
C LYS A 69 -11.96 -15.88 4.69
N LEU A 70 -10.82 -15.97 5.36
CA LEU A 70 -9.50 -15.97 4.70
C LEU A 70 -8.81 -17.32 4.83
N PHE A 71 -8.34 -17.86 3.71
CA PHE A 71 -7.80 -19.20 3.62
C PHE A 71 -6.36 -19.21 3.10
N ARG A 72 -5.59 -20.17 3.60
CA ARG A 72 -4.28 -20.55 3.06
C ARG A 72 -4.21 -22.07 3.00
N ASP A 73 -3.81 -22.61 1.86
CA ASP A 73 -3.71 -24.05 1.61
C ASP A 73 -5.01 -24.80 1.97
N GLY A 74 -6.16 -24.19 1.65
CA GLY A 74 -7.49 -24.73 1.95
C GLY A 74 -7.93 -24.66 3.41
N ARG A 75 -7.09 -24.17 4.32
CA ARG A 75 -7.44 -23.99 5.74
C ARG A 75 -7.79 -22.53 6.02
N GLN A 76 -8.88 -22.29 6.74
CA GLN A 76 -9.17 -20.95 7.24
C GLN A 76 -8.10 -20.55 8.24
N ILE A 77 -7.47 -19.40 8.01
CA ILE A 77 -6.46 -18.82 8.90
C ILE A 77 -6.86 -17.45 9.44
N GLY A 78 -7.95 -16.88 8.95
CA GLY A 78 -8.39 -15.55 9.36
C GLY A 78 -9.76 -15.19 8.83
N GLN A 79 -10.04 -13.89 8.93
CA GLN A 79 -11.24 -13.25 8.44
C GLN A 79 -10.93 -11.77 8.19
N ASP A 80 -11.82 -11.09 7.50
CA ASP A 80 -11.78 -9.64 7.39
C ASP A 80 -13.14 -9.00 7.71
N GLY A 81 -13.14 -7.68 7.67
CA GLY A 81 -14.35 -6.88 7.53
C GLY A 81 -14.00 -5.59 6.78
N SER A 82 -14.88 -5.19 5.88
CA SER A 82 -14.70 -3.99 5.05
C SER A 82 -15.96 -3.14 5.04
N SER A 83 -15.77 -1.82 5.03
CA SER A 83 -16.83 -0.87 4.70
C SER A 83 -16.44 0.01 3.52
N CYS A 84 -17.33 0.12 2.55
CA CYS A 84 -17.18 0.90 1.34
C CYS A 84 -18.30 1.92 1.22
N GLN A 85 -18.01 3.19 1.44
CA GLN A 85 -18.99 4.27 1.32
C GLN A 85 -18.99 4.86 -0.10
N VAL A 86 -20.17 5.03 -0.70
CA VAL A 86 -20.36 5.70 -1.99
C VAL A 86 -20.01 7.18 -1.84
N THR A 87 -18.97 7.61 -2.54
CA THR A 87 -18.48 9.00 -2.54
C THR A 87 -18.86 9.76 -3.81
N ARG A 88 -19.14 9.04 -4.90
CA ARG A 88 -19.51 9.64 -6.19
C ARG A 88 -20.31 8.67 -7.05
N LEU A 89 -21.31 9.21 -7.74
CA LEU A 89 -22.10 8.54 -8.77
C LEU A 89 -22.04 9.35 -10.07
N VAL A 90 -21.60 8.73 -11.17
CA VAL A 90 -21.61 9.34 -12.52
C VAL A 90 -22.11 8.31 -13.52
N GLY A 91 -23.37 8.46 -13.97
CA GLY A 91 -24.01 7.44 -14.78
C GLY A 91 -24.11 6.13 -14.01
N GLU A 92 -23.54 5.06 -14.56
CA GLU A 92 -23.47 3.74 -13.91
C GLU A 92 -22.18 3.56 -13.06
N GLU A 93 -21.25 4.52 -13.10
CA GLU A 93 -20.01 4.44 -12.34
C GLU A 93 -20.24 4.82 -10.88
N ILE A 94 -19.86 3.90 -9.98
CA ILE A 94 -20.00 4.05 -8.53
C ILE A 94 -18.60 4.07 -7.93
N THR A 95 -18.17 5.23 -7.41
CA THR A 95 -16.89 5.34 -6.70
C THR A 95 -17.12 5.23 -5.19
N THR A 96 -16.41 4.32 -4.54
CA THR A 96 -16.48 4.09 -3.10
C THR A 96 -15.15 4.33 -2.40
N ASN A 97 -15.17 4.93 -1.22
CA ASN A 97 -14.04 4.90 -0.29
C ASN A 97 -14.15 3.65 0.60
N CYS A 98 -13.20 2.74 0.49
CA CYS A 98 -13.20 1.46 1.18
C CYS A 98 -12.12 1.39 2.26
N VAL A 99 -12.48 0.92 3.45
CA VAL A 99 -11.57 0.59 4.55
C VAL A 99 -11.73 -0.88 4.91
N LEU A 100 -10.62 -1.62 4.87
CA LEU A 100 -10.55 -3.05 5.13
C LEU A 100 -9.70 -3.32 6.37
N SER A 101 -10.19 -4.19 7.25
CA SER A 101 -9.43 -4.77 8.36
C SER A 101 -9.29 -6.26 8.18
N VAL A 102 -8.07 -6.73 7.98
CA VAL A 102 -7.73 -8.16 7.88
C VAL A 102 -7.23 -8.65 9.23
N GLN A 103 -7.81 -9.74 9.74
CA GLN A 103 -7.39 -10.39 10.98
C GLN A 103 -6.79 -11.77 10.68
N LEU A 104 -5.54 -11.95 11.11
CA LEU A 104 -4.74 -13.18 11.00
C LEU A 104 -4.26 -13.61 12.39
N PRO A 105 -3.70 -14.83 12.57
CA PRO A 105 -3.33 -15.34 13.89
C PRO A 105 -2.28 -14.47 14.59
N ASP A 106 -1.37 -13.87 13.81
CA ASP A 106 -0.26 -13.08 14.33
C ASP A 106 -0.61 -11.59 14.53
N GLY A 107 -1.83 -11.15 14.19
CA GLY A 107 -2.26 -9.76 14.30
C GLY A 107 -3.18 -9.30 13.18
N GLN A 108 -3.36 -7.98 13.08
CA GLN A 108 -4.25 -7.36 12.09
C GLN A 108 -3.50 -6.47 11.11
N ILE A 109 -4.04 -6.32 9.90
CA ILE A 109 -3.56 -5.42 8.85
C ILE A 109 -4.72 -4.50 8.46
N THR A 110 -4.49 -3.20 8.33
CA THR A 110 -5.48 -2.23 7.85
C THR A 110 -5.12 -1.74 6.46
N ALA A 111 -6.09 -1.70 5.55
CA ALA A 111 -5.91 -1.23 4.19
C ALA A 111 -7.05 -0.31 3.76
N GLN A 112 -6.80 0.60 2.81
CA GLN A 112 -7.83 1.51 2.29
C GLN A 112 -7.64 1.81 0.80
N SER A 113 -8.73 2.14 0.11
CA SER A 113 -8.70 2.53 -1.31
C SER A 113 -9.86 3.45 -1.69
N LEU A 114 -9.68 4.19 -2.79
CA LEU A 114 -10.78 4.69 -3.58
C LEU A 114 -11.00 3.71 -4.74
N TRP A 115 -12.17 3.08 -4.78
CA TRP A 115 -12.47 1.98 -5.68
C TRP A 115 -13.67 2.31 -6.58
N VAL A 116 -13.59 1.97 -7.86
CA VAL A 116 -14.74 1.96 -8.75
C VAL A 116 -15.39 0.58 -8.68
N LYS A 117 -16.58 0.53 -8.08
CA LYS A 117 -17.31 -0.72 -7.84
C LYS A 117 -17.66 -1.40 -9.17
N GLY A 118 -17.54 -2.73 -9.20
CA GLY A 118 -17.80 -3.56 -10.39
C GLY A 118 -16.55 -3.87 -11.22
N THR A 119 -15.40 -3.28 -10.87
CA THR A 119 -14.12 -3.75 -11.40
C THR A 119 -13.70 -5.07 -10.74
N THR A 120 -12.97 -5.92 -11.47
CA THR A 120 -12.58 -7.25 -10.99
C THR A 120 -11.37 -7.24 -10.06
N SER A 121 -10.70 -6.10 -9.90
CA SER A 121 -9.54 -5.94 -9.03
C SER A 121 -9.50 -4.55 -8.41
N VAL A 122 -8.99 -4.49 -7.18
CA VAL A 122 -8.72 -3.23 -6.46
C VAL A 122 -7.36 -3.33 -5.79
N ARG A 123 -6.62 -2.22 -5.82
CA ARG A 123 -5.38 -2.05 -5.06
C ARG A 123 -5.63 -1.11 -3.90
N MET A 124 -5.31 -1.58 -2.71
CA MET A 124 -5.49 -0.87 -1.45
C MET A 124 -4.13 -0.56 -0.84
N ALA A 125 -3.97 0.65 -0.32
CA ALA A 125 -2.80 1.00 0.46
C ALA A 125 -2.89 0.32 1.83
N VAL A 126 -1.88 -0.44 2.21
CA VAL A 126 -1.73 -0.92 3.59
C VAL A 126 -1.28 0.26 4.45
N THR A 127 -2.05 0.57 5.48
CA THR A 127 -1.90 1.78 6.29
C THR A 127 -1.54 1.51 7.75
N GLY A 128 -1.45 0.25 8.14
CA GLY A 128 -1.01 -0.12 9.47
C GLY A 128 -1.32 -1.56 9.82
N GLY A 129 -1.16 -1.86 11.10
CA GLY A 129 -1.44 -3.17 11.65
C GLY A 129 -1.11 -3.29 13.14
N SER A 130 -1.31 -4.49 13.67
CA SER A 130 -1.05 -4.87 15.06
C SER A 130 -0.31 -6.21 15.13
N GLY A 131 0.15 -6.59 16.32
CA GLY A 131 0.93 -7.83 16.51
C GLY A 131 2.18 -7.84 15.65
N ALA A 132 2.38 -8.93 14.89
CA ALA A 132 3.50 -9.08 13.95
C ALA A 132 3.45 -8.10 12.76
N TYR A 133 2.33 -7.42 12.54
CA TYR A 133 2.13 -6.45 11.45
C TYR A 133 2.17 -5.00 11.95
N ARG A 134 2.70 -4.76 13.16
CA ARG A 134 2.76 -3.42 13.73
C ARG A 134 3.58 -2.47 12.85
N GLY A 135 2.92 -1.43 12.36
CA GLY A 135 3.51 -0.43 11.48
C GLY A 135 3.60 -0.84 10.00
N ALA A 136 3.01 -1.97 9.62
CA ALA A 136 2.97 -2.41 8.22
C ALA A 136 2.54 -1.28 7.26
N SER A 137 3.23 -1.20 6.14
CA SER A 137 2.90 -0.39 4.96
C SER A 137 3.08 -1.24 3.71
N GLY A 138 2.51 -0.82 2.59
CA GLY A 138 2.62 -1.51 1.31
C GLY A 138 1.30 -1.53 0.56
N GLU A 139 1.04 -2.61 -0.17
CA GLU A 139 -0.13 -2.74 -1.04
C GLU A 139 -0.84 -4.08 -0.79
N LEU A 140 -2.17 -4.04 -0.73
CA LEU A 140 -3.04 -5.22 -0.78
C LEU A 140 -3.81 -5.16 -2.09
N THR A 141 -3.66 -6.18 -2.93
CA THR A 141 -4.44 -6.32 -4.16
C THR A 141 -5.51 -7.38 -3.96
N CYS A 142 -6.79 -7.01 -4.14
CA CYS A 142 -7.87 -7.98 -4.30
C CYS A 142 -8.05 -8.28 -5.79
N ASN A 143 -8.17 -9.56 -6.16
CA ASN A 143 -8.41 -10.01 -7.53
C ASN A 143 -9.65 -10.87 -7.57
N ASP A 144 -10.32 -10.90 -8.72
CA ASP A 144 -11.54 -11.67 -8.97
C ASP A 144 -12.62 -11.41 -7.90
N ILE A 145 -12.76 -10.14 -7.52
CA ILE A 145 -13.63 -9.64 -6.44
C ILE A 145 -15.07 -10.11 -6.64
N GLN A 146 -15.72 -10.54 -5.55
CA GLN A 146 -17.11 -11.05 -5.55
C GLN A 146 -17.31 -12.29 -6.44
N THR A 147 -16.27 -13.11 -6.61
CA THR A 147 -16.36 -14.41 -7.27
C THR A 147 -15.81 -15.52 -6.36
N PRO A 148 -16.10 -16.80 -6.65
CA PRO A 148 -15.52 -17.93 -5.91
C PRO A 148 -13.99 -18.06 -6.02
N HIS A 149 -13.33 -17.23 -6.82
CA HIS A 149 -11.89 -17.22 -7.05
C HIS A 149 -11.22 -15.97 -6.46
N GLU A 150 -11.92 -15.21 -5.62
CA GLU A 150 -11.38 -14.01 -5.01
C GLU A 150 -10.11 -14.30 -4.20
N THR A 151 -9.08 -13.45 -4.39
CA THR A 151 -7.80 -13.59 -3.69
C THR A 151 -7.29 -12.25 -3.19
N TYR A 152 -6.59 -12.27 -2.06
CA TYR A 152 -5.75 -11.17 -1.62
C TYR A 152 -4.28 -11.51 -1.79
N ARG A 153 -3.55 -10.56 -2.38
CA ARG A 153 -2.09 -10.52 -2.37
C ARG A 153 -1.64 -9.29 -1.60
N ILE A 154 -1.08 -9.50 -0.41
CA ILE A 154 -0.55 -8.43 0.43
C ILE A 154 0.96 -8.41 0.30
N VAL A 155 1.52 -7.28 -0.12
CA VAL A 155 2.96 -7.03 -0.18
C VAL A 155 3.27 -5.96 0.85
N LEU A 156 4.01 -6.34 1.89
CA LEU A 156 4.46 -5.44 2.95
C LEU A 156 5.88 -4.97 2.66
N ASP A 157 6.13 -3.66 2.81
CA ASP A 157 7.45 -3.07 2.60
C ASP A 157 8.47 -3.48 3.68
N ARG A 158 7.98 -3.91 4.85
CA ARG A 158 8.76 -4.23 6.06
C ARG A 158 8.09 -5.27 6.94
#